data_AF-A0A9Q0LV95-F1
#
_entry.id   AF-A0A9Q0LV95-F1
#
_cell.length_a   1.000
_cell.length_b   1.000
_cell.length_c   1.000
_cell.angle_alpha   90.00
_cell.angle_beta   90.00
_cell.angle_gamma   90.00
#
_symmetry.space_group_name_H-M   'P 1'
#
loop_
_entity.id
_entity.type
_entity.pdbx_description
1 polymer ?
#
loop_
_entity_poly.entity_id
_entity_poly.type
_entity_poly.pdbx_seq_one_letter_code
_entity_poly.pdbx_strand_id
1 'polypeptide(L)'
;MAISGNFLQIIQTKETLFNLQTNLIDMVYISNIQSVELSDQQQDQFVMRCYIESEQKTLTYKSQFCKEIVQGIEATKKKFEYNQKAHLQKREIFAEIQPSNVPGTLLNIALLNLGHENETLRKSAYNLMTVLCQNFNFSTKSRLLETEGICIPQTSFIVDLSKELAQNESHLTLEFLRESLKYFDKSSVHGKHLCLEYISPWLPNLKEYITLYLSDKTNKDYEEKYQLTREILTKLLDLSLTEKQHLPAIMIHVWKKISTVSEILIPVFEIFIQRSIIYGVDSRNSDMLAQIAVTVSSTYPKLISIHFCNEMMKLIVLLKEQTNKDNSNIQDHEKFKDILIIIRFILYLSFENLISLNDTLADLFNIYCSFISNSIIIYENSFIISSCQYNSFSCNKSTSSRRCKPN
;
A
#
# COMPACT_ATOMS: atom_id res chain seq x y z
N MET A 1 36.23 4.53 31.57
CA MET A 1 35.21 4.11 30.58
C MET A 1 34.48 2.92 31.16
N ALA A 2 33.15 2.95 31.17
CA ALA A 2 32.32 1.86 31.67
C ALA A 2 31.33 1.43 30.59
N ILE A 3 31.14 0.11 30.44
CA ILE A 3 30.16 -0.46 29.51
C ILE A 3 28.98 -0.93 30.36
N SER A 4 27.81 -0.33 30.17
CA SER A 4 26.58 -0.65 30.92
C SER A 4 25.41 -0.86 29.98
N GLY A 5 24.92 -2.10 29.90
CA GLY A 5 23.82 -2.48 29.02
C GLY A 5 24.10 -2.16 27.54
N ASN A 6 23.36 -1.20 26.98
CA ASN A 6 23.47 -0.75 25.58
C ASN A 6 24.24 0.58 25.42
N PHE A 7 24.86 1.09 26.48
CA PHE A 7 25.54 2.39 26.49
C PHE A 7 27.00 2.24 26.88
N LEU A 8 27.85 3.01 26.20
CA LEU A 8 29.22 3.27 26.59
C LEU A 8 29.25 4.60 27.37
N GLN A 9 29.69 4.55 28.61
CA GLN A 9 29.83 5.72 29.47
C GLN A 9 31.30 6.14 29.55
N ILE A 10 31.59 7.35 29.11
CA ILE A 10 32.92 7.94 29.17
C ILE A 10 32.86 9.07 30.19
N ILE A 11 33.41 8.80 31.36
CA ILE A 11 33.45 9.74 32.47
C ILE A 11 34.75 10.53 32.35
N GLN A 12 34.65 11.82 32.09
CA GLN A 12 35.76 12.76 32.17
C GLN A 12 35.84 13.28 33.59
N THR A 13 36.95 13.00 34.26
CA THR A 13 37.19 13.47 35.63
C THR A 13 37.82 14.86 35.61
N LYS A 14 37.21 15.81 36.33
CA LYS A 14 37.68 17.19 36.58
C LYS A 14 37.62 18.13 35.37
N GLU A 15 36.41 18.44 34.93
CA GLU A 15 36.18 19.64 34.12
C GLU A 15 35.56 20.77 34.97
N THR A 16 36.05 21.99 34.77
CA THR A 16 35.49 23.19 35.40
C THR A 16 34.40 23.75 34.50
N LEU A 17 33.14 23.45 34.84
CA LEU A 17 31.97 24.04 34.22
C LEU A 17 31.39 25.05 35.20
N PHE A 18 31.19 26.29 34.75
CA PHE A 18 30.66 27.38 35.58
C PHE A 18 31.42 27.57 36.93
N ASN A 19 32.76 27.46 36.91
CA ASN A 19 33.64 27.54 38.08
C ASN A 19 33.41 26.46 39.16
N LEU A 20 32.66 25.40 38.87
CA LEU A 20 32.48 24.24 39.74
C LEU A 20 33.19 23.04 39.13
N GLN A 21 33.92 22.28 39.95
CA GLN A 21 34.52 21.02 39.51
C GLN A 21 33.43 19.98 39.40
N THR A 22 33.16 19.53 38.17
CA THR A 22 32.14 18.51 37.89
C THR A 22 32.75 17.40 37.02
N ASN A 23 32.12 16.23 37.08
CA ASN A 23 32.46 15.12 36.19
C ASN A 23 31.49 15.14 35.02
N LEU A 24 32.00 15.26 33.79
CA LEU A 24 31.19 15.07 32.60
C LEU A 24 31.08 13.57 32.29
N ILE A 25 29.87 13.16 31.89
CA ILE A 25 29.58 11.79 31.50
C ILE A 25 29.04 11.80 30.08
N ASP A 26 29.89 11.46 29.13
CA ASP A 26 29.46 11.26 27.75
C ASP A 26 28.84 9.87 27.63
N MET A 27 27.60 9.82 27.17
CA MET A 27 26.88 8.57 26.90
C MET A 27 26.81 8.32 25.40
N VAL A 28 27.53 7.31 24.92
CA VAL A 28 27.50 6.89 23.52
C VAL A 28 26.68 5.60 23.41
N TYR A 29 25.61 5.64 22.62
CA TYR A 29 24.79 4.46 22.37
C TYR A 29 25.54 3.46 21.48
N ILE A 30 25.46 2.16 21.77
CA ILE A 30 26.26 1.15 21.07
C ILE A 30 25.96 1.05 19.56
N SER A 31 24.72 1.38 19.14
CA SER A 31 24.33 1.46 17.72
C SER A 31 25.07 2.54 16.94
N ASN A 32 25.55 3.58 17.62
CA ASN A 32 26.24 4.68 16.97
C ASN A 32 27.72 4.37 16.74
N ILE A 33 28.24 3.26 17.28
CA ILE A 33 29.64 2.84 17.12
C ILE A 33 29.78 2.02 15.83
N GLN A 34 30.53 2.54 14.86
CA GLN A 34 30.78 1.87 13.58
C GLN A 34 31.91 0.85 13.65
N SER A 35 33.09 1.28 14.08
CA SER A 35 34.24 0.40 14.28
C SER A 35 35.05 0.84 15.48
N VAL A 36 35.68 -0.13 16.12
CA VAL A 36 36.68 0.09 17.17
C VAL A 36 37.89 -0.72 16.77
N GLU A 37 39.02 -0.06 16.57
CA GLU A 37 40.25 -0.65 16.05
C GLU A 37 41.41 -0.32 16.99
N LEU A 38 42.32 -1.28 17.19
CA LEU A 38 43.58 -1.01 17.87
C LEU A 38 44.48 -0.21 16.92
N SER A 39 45.22 0.77 17.45
CA SER A 39 46.15 1.54 16.63
C SER A 39 47.41 0.72 16.35
N ASP A 40 47.77 0.57 15.07
CA ASP A 40 48.98 -0.16 14.65
C ASP A 40 50.29 0.52 15.11
N GLN A 41 50.24 1.82 15.42
CA GLN A 41 51.42 2.63 15.72
C GLN A 41 51.77 2.68 17.23
N GLN A 42 50.80 2.43 18.12
CA GLN A 42 51.01 2.46 19.57
C GLN A 42 50.17 1.37 20.27
N GLN A 43 50.83 0.45 20.99
CA GLN A 43 50.18 -0.71 21.63
C GLN A 43 49.13 -0.34 22.69
N ASP A 44 49.19 0.88 23.24
CA ASP A 44 48.28 1.37 24.28
C ASP A 44 47.21 2.32 23.74
N GLN A 45 46.97 2.38 22.43
CA GLN A 45 45.95 3.25 21.83
C GLN A 45 44.91 2.48 21.03
N PHE A 46 43.66 2.93 21.10
CA PHE A 46 42.58 2.47 20.25
C PHE A 46 41.80 3.64 19.67
N VAL A 47 41.22 3.42 18.49
CA VAL A 47 40.43 4.39 17.75
C VAL A 47 39.00 3.89 17.67
N MET A 48 38.05 4.73 18.07
CA MET A 48 36.62 4.47 18.01
C MET A 48 35.97 5.44 17.00
N ARG A 49 35.33 4.89 15.97
CA ARG A 49 34.52 5.67 15.02
C ARG A 49 33.06 5.57 15.42
N CYS A 50 32.41 6.72 15.66
CA CYS A 50 31.01 6.77 16.07
C CYS A 50 30.26 7.96 15.48
N TYR A 51 28.93 7.86 15.43
CA TYR A 51 28.04 8.96 15.07
C TYR A 51 27.60 9.74 16.31
N ILE A 52 27.89 11.03 16.32
CA ILE A 52 27.45 11.98 17.36
C ILE A 52 26.72 13.10 16.63
N GLU A 53 25.46 13.36 16.99
CA GLU A 53 24.63 14.40 16.36
C GLU A 53 24.51 14.26 14.82
N SER A 54 24.51 13.02 14.31
CA SER A 54 24.49 12.68 12.88
C SER A 54 25.77 12.99 12.10
N GLU A 55 26.84 13.41 12.76
CA GLU A 55 28.18 13.55 12.18
C GLU A 55 29.08 12.37 12.59
N GLN A 56 29.90 11.90 11.65
CA GLN A 56 30.88 10.84 11.93
C GLN A 56 32.10 11.43 12.64
N LYS A 57 32.31 11.06 13.90
CA LYS A 57 33.46 11.49 14.71
C LYS A 57 34.39 10.31 15.00
N THR A 58 35.69 10.55 14.90
CA THR A 58 36.73 9.58 15.23
C THR A 58 37.37 10.01 16.56
N LEU A 59 37.25 9.16 17.57
CA LEU A 59 37.74 9.41 18.93
C LEU A 59 38.90 8.46 19.21
N THR A 60 40.04 9.01 19.64
CA THR A 60 41.25 8.24 19.95
C THR A 60 41.47 8.22 21.46
N TYR A 61 41.63 7.03 22.03
CA TYR A 61 41.83 6.82 23.46
C TYR A 61 43.12 6.07 23.73
N LYS A 62 43.72 6.33 24.90
CA LYS A 62 44.93 5.65 25.36
C LYS A 62 44.66 4.93 26.69
N SER A 63 45.00 3.65 26.77
CA SER A 63 44.83 2.81 27.97
C SER A 63 45.78 1.62 27.94
N GLN A 64 46.20 1.14 29.11
CA GLN A 64 46.97 -0.11 29.24
C GLN A 64 46.10 -1.35 28.98
N PHE A 65 44.76 -1.20 29.06
CA PHE A 65 43.79 -2.27 28.85
C PHE A 65 43.07 -2.16 27.50
N CYS A 66 43.70 -1.56 26.48
CA CYS A 66 43.07 -1.33 25.17
C CYS A 66 42.48 -2.61 24.57
N LYS A 67 43.19 -3.74 24.64
CA LYS A 67 42.72 -5.02 24.10
C LYS A 67 41.43 -5.49 24.77
N GLU A 68 41.35 -5.40 26.09
CA GLU A 68 40.18 -5.81 26.87
C GLU A 68 38.99 -4.86 26.62
N ILE A 69 39.25 -3.56 26.51
CA ILE A 69 38.22 -2.55 26.21
C ILE A 69 37.64 -2.77 24.81
N VAL A 70 38.49 -2.94 23.80
CA VAL A 70 38.05 -3.19 22.42
C VAL A 70 37.25 -4.50 22.34
N GLN A 71 37.75 -5.58 22.94
CA GLN A 71 37.03 -6.85 23.00
C GLN A 71 35.68 -6.73 23.73
N GLY A 72 35.62 -5.96 24.82
CA GLY A 72 34.38 -5.70 25.56
C GLY A 72 33.35 -4.92 24.73
N ILE A 73 33.79 -3.88 24.01
CA ILE A 73 32.92 -3.10 23.13
C ILE A 73 32.43 -3.95 21.95
N GLU A 74 33.32 -4.72 21.30
CA GLU A 74 32.95 -5.63 20.22
C GLU A 74 31.97 -6.72 20.67
N ALA A 75 32.20 -7.33 21.84
CA ALA A 75 31.31 -8.35 22.38
C ALA A 75 29.92 -7.77 22.68
N THR A 76 29.87 -6.55 23.23
CA THR A 76 28.61 -5.84 23.50
C THR A 76 27.91 -5.44 22.21
N LYS A 77 28.65 -5.00 21.19
CA LYS A 77 28.11 -4.69 19.86
C LYS A 77 27.55 -5.94 19.16
N LYS A 78 28.28 -7.06 19.15
CA LYS A 78 27.80 -8.34 18.60
C LYS A 78 26.56 -8.84 19.35
N LYS A 79 26.53 -8.73 20.68
CA LYS A 79 25.34 -9.04 21.50
C LYS A 79 24.17 -8.12 21.16
N PHE A 80 24.42 -6.84 20.94
CA PHE A 80 23.41 -5.87 20.52
C PHE A 80 22.86 -6.20 19.12
N GLU A 81 23.71 -6.50 18.13
CA GLU A 81 23.30 -6.88 16.77
C GLU A 81 22.52 -8.21 16.75
N TYR A 82 22.95 -9.19 17.55
CA TYR A 82 22.24 -10.46 17.72
C TYR A 82 20.85 -10.24 18.34
N ASN A 83 20.79 -9.45 19.42
CA ASN A 83 19.52 -9.05 20.04
C ASN A 83 18.68 -8.21 19.07
N GLN A 84 19.28 -7.38 18.21
CA GLN A 84 18.59 -6.60 17.21
C GLN A 84 17.95 -7.49 16.14
N LYS A 85 18.61 -8.57 15.70
CA LYS A 85 18.03 -9.57 14.79
C LYS A 85 16.88 -10.34 15.42
N ALA A 86 17.00 -10.73 16.69
CA ALA A 86 15.88 -11.30 17.47
C ALA A 86 14.77 -10.26 17.74
N HIS A 87 15.13 -8.97 17.82
CA HIS A 87 14.21 -7.85 17.97
C HIS A 87 13.65 -7.33 16.65
N LEU A 88 14.12 -7.69 15.46
CA LEU A 88 13.48 -7.32 14.19
C LEU A 88 12.11 -8.02 14.08
N GLN A 89 12.02 -9.28 14.50
CA GLN A 89 10.76 -10.01 14.65
C GLN A 89 9.84 -9.42 15.74
N LYS A 90 10.40 -8.77 16.77
CA LYS A 90 9.61 -8.07 17.82
C LYS A 90 9.35 -6.59 17.50
N ARG A 91 10.16 -5.95 16.63
CA ARG A 91 9.96 -4.57 16.16
C ARG A 91 8.84 -4.51 15.16
N GLU A 92 8.59 -5.56 14.38
CA GLU A 92 7.31 -5.66 13.65
C GLU A 92 6.12 -5.56 14.62
N ILE A 93 6.23 -6.04 15.87
CA ILE A 93 5.14 -6.01 16.86
C ILE A 93 5.09 -4.68 17.64
N PHE A 94 6.24 -4.05 17.96
CA PHE A 94 6.31 -2.84 18.81
C PHE A 94 6.59 -1.53 18.07
N ALA A 95 7.13 -1.56 16.84
CA ALA A 95 7.21 -0.37 15.99
C ALA A 95 5.85 0.01 15.39
N GLU A 96 4.84 -0.87 15.51
CA GLU A 96 3.47 -0.62 15.08
C GLU A 96 2.66 0.24 16.06
N ILE A 97 3.06 0.30 17.34
CA ILE A 97 2.42 1.19 18.33
C ILE A 97 3.09 2.57 18.28
N GLN A 98 3.03 3.25 17.14
CA GLN A 98 3.15 4.71 17.18
C GLN A 98 1.89 5.25 17.85
N PRO A 99 1.97 6.27 18.73
CA PRO A 99 0.78 6.86 19.37
C PRO A 99 -0.29 7.29 18.35
N SER A 100 0.12 7.66 17.13
CA SER A 100 -0.76 7.95 16.00
C SER A 100 -1.58 6.75 15.54
N ASN A 101 -1.00 5.53 15.51
CA ASN A 101 -1.59 4.32 14.94
C ASN A 101 -2.53 3.57 15.91
N VAL A 102 -2.50 3.94 17.18
CA VAL A 102 -3.30 3.31 18.24
C VAL A 102 -4.81 3.39 17.99
N PRO A 103 -5.40 4.53 17.59
CA PRO A 103 -6.84 4.65 17.43
C PRO A 103 -7.38 3.76 16.31
N GLY A 104 -6.73 3.74 15.14
CA GLY A 104 -7.13 2.87 14.02
C GLY A 104 -7.03 1.38 14.35
N THR A 105 -5.98 0.99 15.07
CA THR A 105 -5.77 -0.41 15.52
C THR A 105 -6.86 -0.84 16.50
N LEU A 106 -7.10 -0.04 17.54
CA LEU A 106 -8.11 -0.34 18.55
C LEU A 106 -9.53 -0.32 17.96
N LEU A 107 -9.78 0.54 16.97
CA LEU A 107 -11.06 0.59 16.26
C LEU A 107 -11.33 -0.70 15.49
N ASN A 108 -10.34 -1.22 14.76
CA ASN A 108 -10.45 -2.50 14.06
C ASN A 108 -10.69 -3.66 15.04
N ILE A 109 -9.96 -3.69 16.16
CA ILE A 109 -10.15 -4.69 17.22
C ILE A 109 -11.59 -4.63 17.75
N ALA A 110 -12.11 -3.44 18.03
CA ALA A 110 -13.48 -3.28 18.53
C ALA A 110 -14.52 -3.74 17.48
N LEU A 111 -14.43 -3.26 16.24
CA LEU A 111 -15.40 -3.60 15.17
C LEU A 111 -15.42 -5.10 14.86
N LEU A 112 -14.27 -5.74 14.76
CA LEU A 112 -14.18 -7.18 14.48
C LEU A 112 -14.80 -8.01 15.62
N ASN A 113 -14.49 -7.67 16.87
CA ASN A 113 -14.95 -8.43 18.03
C ASN A 113 -16.41 -8.16 18.42
N LEU A 114 -16.99 -7.05 17.98
CA LEU A 114 -18.43 -6.80 18.08
C LEU A 114 -19.27 -7.84 17.33
N GLY A 115 -18.72 -8.42 16.26
CA GLY A 115 -19.37 -9.49 15.50
C GLY A 115 -19.10 -10.91 15.98
N HIS A 116 -18.38 -11.08 17.10
CA HIS A 116 -18.00 -12.41 17.56
C HIS A 116 -19.18 -13.16 18.20
N GLU A 117 -19.22 -14.49 18.13
CA GLU A 117 -20.33 -15.31 18.67
C GLU A 117 -20.41 -15.28 20.21
N ASN A 118 -19.24 -15.20 20.87
CA ASN A 118 -19.12 -15.08 22.33
C ASN A 118 -19.61 -13.71 22.83
N GLU A 119 -20.67 -13.72 23.65
CA GLU A 119 -21.29 -12.54 24.25
C GLU A 119 -20.34 -11.71 25.12
N THR A 120 -19.47 -12.38 25.90
CA THR A 120 -18.52 -11.68 26.77
C THR A 120 -17.51 -10.87 25.97
N LEU A 121 -17.07 -11.42 24.82
CA LEU A 121 -16.16 -10.75 23.90
C LEU A 121 -16.85 -9.57 23.20
N ARG A 122 -18.11 -9.74 22.75
CA ARG A 122 -18.90 -8.63 22.20
C ARG A 122 -19.07 -7.50 23.19
N LYS A 123 -19.42 -7.81 24.44
CA LYS A 123 -19.59 -6.80 25.50
C LYS A 123 -18.30 -6.02 25.76
N SER A 124 -17.18 -6.74 25.80
CA SER A 124 -15.86 -6.14 25.97
C SER A 124 -15.48 -5.25 24.80
N ALA A 125 -15.77 -5.67 23.57
CA ALA A 125 -15.54 -4.91 22.34
C ALA A 125 -16.42 -3.65 22.27
N TYR A 126 -17.68 -3.75 22.70
CA TYR A 126 -18.59 -2.61 22.79
C TYR A 126 -18.12 -1.59 23.83
N ASN A 127 -17.70 -2.04 25.01
CA ASN A 127 -17.14 -1.16 26.04
C ASN A 127 -15.85 -0.49 25.54
N LEU A 128 -14.99 -1.24 24.85
CA LEU A 128 -13.81 -0.67 24.19
C LEU A 128 -14.21 0.41 23.19
N MET A 129 -15.18 0.15 22.31
CA MET A 129 -15.67 1.13 21.34
C MET A 129 -16.19 2.42 22.02
N THR A 130 -16.96 2.26 23.10
CA THR A 130 -17.50 3.39 23.88
C THR A 130 -16.36 4.24 24.44
N VAL A 131 -15.34 3.60 25.03
CA VAL A 131 -14.15 4.27 25.57
C VAL A 131 -13.34 4.94 24.46
N LEU A 132 -13.22 4.33 23.28
CA LEU A 132 -12.53 4.93 22.14
C LEU A 132 -13.23 6.21 21.67
N CYS A 133 -14.55 6.16 21.49
CA CYS A 133 -15.32 7.34 21.10
C CYS A 133 -15.21 8.47 22.14
N GLN A 134 -15.18 8.16 23.43
CA GLN A 134 -15.02 9.15 24.50
C GLN A 134 -13.60 9.73 24.56
N ASN A 135 -12.57 8.88 24.55
CA ASN A 135 -11.18 9.31 24.74
C ASN A 135 -10.59 10.03 23.53
N PHE A 136 -10.98 9.63 22.32
CA PHE A 136 -10.54 10.26 21.07
C PHE A 136 -11.54 11.28 20.52
N ASN A 137 -12.64 11.54 21.24
CA ASN A 137 -13.71 12.46 20.86
C ASN A 137 -14.28 12.18 19.45
N PHE A 138 -14.44 10.90 19.09
CA PHE A 138 -15.00 10.55 17.80
C PHE A 138 -16.44 11.03 17.68
N SER A 139 -16.72 11.80 16.63
CA SER A 139 -18.07 12.30 16.39
C SER A 139 -18.95 11.14 15.94
N THR A 140 -19.81 10.65 16.82
CA THR A 140 -20.81 9.62 16.50
C THR A 140 -22.19 10.09 16.99
N LYS A 141 -23.19 10.09 16.11
CA LYS A 141 -24.60 10.37 16.40
C LYS A 141 -25.21 9.26 17.22
N SER A 142 -24.75 8.02 17.04
CA SER A 142 -25.11 6.92 17.92
C SER A 142 -24.44 7.13 19.27
N ARG A 143 -25.18 7.65 20.26
CA ARG A 143 -24.71 7.73 21.63
C ARG A 143 -24.51 6.31 22.17
N LEU A 144 -23.28 5.83 22.15
CA LEU A 144 -22.91 4.55 22.75
C LEU A 144 -23.11 4.67 24.26
N LEU A 145 -24.04 3.88 24.80
CA LEU A 145 -24.34 3.83 26.24
C LEU A 145 -23.57 2.71 26.90
N GLU A 146 -22.96 2.95 28.06
CA GLU A 146 -22.28 1.92 28.86
C GLU A 146 -23.25 0.83 29.30
N THR A 147 -22.83 -0.44 29.19
CA THR A 147 -23.74 -1.59 29.20
C THR A 147 -23.88 -2.26 30.56
N GLU A 148 -24.94 -1.93 31.29
CA GLU A 148 -25.68 -2.90 32.09
C GLU A 148 -26.97 -3.29 31.34
N GLY A 149 -27.05 -4.54 30.86
CA GLY A 149 -28.30 -5.12 30.32
C GLY A 149 -28.63 -4.87 28.83
N ILE A 150 -27.71 -4.35 28.01
CA ILE A 150 -27.98 -4.07 26.58
C ILE A 150 -27.63 -5.29 25.70
N CYS A 151 -28.59 -5.75 24.89
CA CYS A 151 -28.32 -6.66 23.76
C CYS A 151 -27.62 -5.88 22.64
N ILE A 152 -26.39 -6.28 22.29
CA ILE A 152 -25.62 -5.68 21.20
C ILE A 152 -26.24 -6.14 19.86
N PRO A 153 -26.69 -5.21 18.99
CA PRO A 153 -27.39 -5.58 17.76
C PRO A 153 -26.46 -6.26 16.73
N GLN A 154 -27.11 -6.90 15.75
CA GLN A 154 -26.53 -7.65 14.63
C GLN A 154 -25.54 -6.84 13.76
N THR A 155 -24.95 -7.49 12.74
CA THR A 155 -23.96 -6.94 11.78
C THR A 155 -24.30 -5.55 11.24
N SER A 156 -25.58 -5.20 11.05
CA SER A 156 -26.00 -3.89 10.56
C SER A 156 -25.56 -2.72 11.45
N PHE A 157 -25.60 -2.89 12.78
CA PHE A 157 -25.17 -1.84 13.71
C PHE A 157 -23.66 -1.55 13.57
N ILE A 158 -22.86 -2.60 13.44
CA ILE A 158 -21.40 -2.49 13.27
C ILE A 158 -21.08 -1.72 11.98
N VAL A 159 -21.78 -2.05 10.89
CA VAL A 159 -21.60 -1.43 9.59
C VAL A 159 -22.04 0.03 9.60
N ASP A 160 -23.17 0.35 10.24
CA ASP A 160 -23.66 1.73 10.33
C ASP A 160 -22.77 2.62 11.21
N LEU A 161 -22.26 2.08 12.32
CA LEU A 161 -21.24 2.76 13.13
C LEU A 161 -19.97 3.01 12.32
N SER A 162 -19.49 2.02 11.58
CA SER A 162 -18.30 2.18 10.73
C SER A 162 -18.50 3.23 9.63
N LYS A 163 -19.71 3.30 9.03
CA LYS A 163 -20.04 4.36 8.06
C LYS A 163 -19.96 5.75 8.68
N GLU A 164 -20.47 5.92 9.88
CA GLU A 164 -20.44 7.19 10.59
C GLU A 164 -19.00 7.61 10.92
N LEU A 165 -18.20 6.68 11.43
CA LEU A 165 -16.79 6.94 11.72
C LEU A 165 -15.99 7.26 10.45
N ALA A 166 -16.22 6.55 9.35
CA ALA A 166 -15.56 6.84 8.08
C ALA A 166 -15.89 8.24 7.55
N GLN A 167 -17.08 8.78 7.84
CA GLN A 167 -17.49 10.12 7.43
C GLN A 167 -16.88 11.22 8.29
N ASN A 168 -16.81 10.99 9.61
CA ASN A 168 -16.39 12.02 10.56
C ASN A 168 -14.88 11.99 10.85
N GLU A 169 -14.26 10.82 10.78
CA GLU A 169 -12.87 10.59 11.16
C GLU A 169 -12.01 10.11 9.96
N SER A 170 -12.13 10.77 8.80
CA SER A 170 -11.45 10.36 7.56
C SER A 170 -9.93 10.27 7.70
N HIS A 171 -9.33 11.05 8.61
CA HIS A 171 -7.90 11.05 8.89
C HIS A 171 -7.35 9.68 9.35
N LEU A 172 -8.19 8.82 9.94
CA LEU A 172 -7.82 7.48 10.41
C LEU A 172 -7.83 6.41 9.31
N THR A 173 -8.26 6.75 8.09
CA THR A 173 -8.53 5.78 7.01
C THR A 173 -7.34 4.86 6.72
N LEU A 174 -6.13 5.42 6.57
CA LEU A 174 -4.96 4.61 6.20
C LEU A 174 -4.61 3.58 7.27
N GLU A 175 -4.58 4.01 8.53
CA GLU A 175 -4.25 3.15 9.67
C GLU A 175 -5.31 2.06 9.85
N PHE A 176 -6.57 2.46 9.82
CA PHE A 176 -7.70 1.54 9.98
C PHE A 176 -7.72 0.46 8.90
N LEU A 177 -7.59 0.84 7.63
CA LEU A 177 -7.56 -0.10 6.51
C LEU A 177 -6.33 -1.02 6.57
N ARG A 178 -5.15 -0.47 6.90
CA ARG A 178 -3.91 -1.26 7.02
C ARG A 178 -4.05 -2.35 8.08
N GLU A 179 -4.57 -2.02 9.26
CA GLU A 179 -4.77 -2.99 10.34
C GLU A 179 -5.87 -4.00 10.04
N SER A 180 -6.97 -3.55 9.42
CA SER A 180 -8.08 -4.43 9.02
C SER A 180 -7.63 -5.51 8.05
N LEU A 181 -6.77 -5.16 7.08
CA LEU A 181 -6.25 -6.09 6.08
C LEU A 181 -5.14 -7.00 6.62
N LYS A 182 -4.36 -6.54 7.60
CA LYS A 182 -3.22 -7.28 8.14
C LYS A 182 -3.61 -8.64 8.75
N TYR A 183 -4.75 -8.70 9.43
CA TYR A 183 -5.21 -9.92 10.12
C TYR A 183 -6.39 -10.60 9.41
N PHE A 184 -6.68 -10.19 8.17
CA PHE A 184 -7.80 -10.71 7.40
C PHE A 184 -7.73 -12.24 7.24
N ASP A 185 -6.58 -12.76 6.82
CA ASP A 185 -6.39 -14.19 6.53
C ASP A 185 -6.59 -15.09 7.75
N LYS A 186 -6.32 -14.56 8.96
CA LYS A 186 -6.45 -15.27 10.24
C LYS A 186 -7.86 -15.22 10.82
N SER A 187 -8.75 -14.42 10.24
CA SER A 187 -10.11 -14.26 10.73
C SER A 187 -10.99 -15.44 10.32
N SER A 188 -12.03 -15.71 11.11
CA SER A 188 -13.05 -16.70 10.76
C SER A 188 -13.79 -16.29 9.48
N VAL A 189 -14.47 -17.24 8.82
CA VAL A 189 -15.28 -16.94 7.62
C VAL A 189 -16.29 -15.82 7.88
N HIS A 190 -17.00 -15.87 9.01
CA HIS A 190 -17.92 -14.81 9.41
C HIS A 190 -17.19 -13.47 9.64
N GLY A 191 -16.04 -13.50 10.32
CA GLY A 191 -15.21 -12.31 10.54
C GLY A 191 -14.69 -11.68 9.25
N LYS A 192 -14.34 -12.49 8.24
CA LYS A 192 -13.93 -12.01 6.91
C LYS A 192 -15.06 -11.25 6.21
N HIS A 193 -16.28 -11.81 6.20
CA HIS A 193 -17.45 -11.13 5.63
C HIS A 193 -17.73 -9.80 6.34
N LEU A 194 -17.78 -9.82 7.68
CA LEU A 194 -17.99 -8.61 8.47
C LEU A 194 -16.89 -7.57 8.23
N CYS A 195 -15.62 -7.99 8.13
CA CYS A 195 -14.50 -7.11 7.81
C CYS A 195 -14.70 -6.39 6.49
N LEU A 196 -15.05 -7.11 5.42
CA LEU A 196 -15.33 -6.49 4.12
C LEU A 196 -16.48 -5.47 4.21
N GLU A 197 -17.52 -5.76 4.99
CA GLU A 197 -18.64 -4.84 5.19
C GLU A 197 -18.25 -3.56 5.94
N TYR A 198 -17.49 -3.66 7.04
CA TYR A 198 -17.13 -2.49 7.83
C TYR A 198 -15.96 -1.70 7.25
N ILE A 199 -15.07 -2.27 6.44
CA ILE A 199 -14.01 -1.48 5.76
C ILE A 199 -14.54 -0.72 4.55
N SER A 200 -15.61 -1.22 3.92
CA SER A 200 -16.18 -0.65 2.70
C SER A 200 -16.42 0.86 2.76
N PRO A 201 -16.98 1.44 3.85
CA PRO A 201 -17.22 2.88 3.95
C PRO A 201 -15.96 3.75 3.94
N TRP A 202 -14.80 3.19 4.30
CA TRP A 202 -13.52 3.88 4.40
C TRP A 202 -12.79 3.98 3.05
N LEU A 203 -13.04 3.04 2.13
CA LEU A 203 -12.34 2.98 0.84
C LEU A 203 -12.43 4.27 0.00
N PRO A 204 -13.58 4.99 -0.08
CA PRO A 204 -13.65 6.24 -0.81
C PRO A 204 -12.74 7.35 -0.27
N ASN A 205 -12.38 7.33 1.01
CA ASN A 205 -11.52 8.34 1.63
C ASN A 205 -10.09 8.27 1.10
N LEU A 206 -9.67 7.14 0.51
CA LEU A 206 -8.34 6.99 -0.10
C LEU A 206 -8.06 8.06 -1.18
N LYS A 207 -9.10 8.62 -1.81
CA LYS A 207 -8.96 9.70 -2.79
C LYS A 207 -8.32 10.96 -2.23
N GLU A 208 -8.50 11.21 -0.94
CA GLU A 208 -7.99 12.41 -0.28
C GLU A 208 -6.46 12.41 -0.33
N TYR A 209 -5.83 11.29 0.01
CA TYR A 209 -4.36 11.15 0.01
C TYR A 209 -3.77 11.18 -1.41
N ILE A 210 -4.49 10.63 -2.39
CA ILE A 210 -4.09 10.73 -3.81
C ILE A 210 -4.16 12.18 -4.28
N THR A 211 -5.25 12.89 -3.96
CA THR A 211 -5.44 14.28 -4.36
C THR A 211 -4.40 15.20 -3.71
N LEU A 212 -4.10 14.99 -2.42
CA LEU A 212 -3.05 15.73 -1.71
C LEU A 212 -1.69 15.55 -2.38
N TYR A 213 -1.32 14.32 -2.71
CA TYR A 213 -0.08 14.05 -3.42
C TYR A 213 -0.02 14.70 -4.80
N LEU A 214 -1.11 14.64 -5.57
CA LEU A 214 -1.17 15.28 -6.88
C LEU A 214 -1.09 16.81 -6.80
N SER A 215 -1.53 17.40 -5.69
CA SER A 215 -1.47 18.85 -5.47
C SER A 215 -0.05 19.36 -5.16
N ASP A 216 0.74 18.58 -4.40
CA ASP A 216 2.13 18.88 -4.09
C ASP A 216 2.96 17.60 -4.00
N LYS A 217 3.60 17.26 -5.12
CA LYS A 217 4.48 16.09 -5.24
C LYS A 217 5.81 16.24 -4.52
N THR A 218 6.15 17.44 -4.05
CA THR A 218 7.42 17.69 -3.35
C THR A 218 7.32 17.50 -1.84
N ASN A 219 6.09 17.47 -1.31
CA ASN A 219 5.83 17.24 0.09
C ASN A 219 6.03 15.76 0.47
N LYS A 220 7.02 15.50 1.32
CA LYS A 220 7.37 14.15 1.77
C LYS A 220 6.26 13.45 2.55
N ASP A 221 5.47 14.18 3.35
CA ASP A 221 4.34 13.60 4.09
C ASP A 221 3.24 13.12 3.13
N TYR A 222 2.98 13.89 2.05
CA TYR A 222 1.98 13.51 1.06
C TYR A 222 2.44 12.31 0.22
N GLU A 223 3.72 12.27 -0.15
CA GLU A 223 4.32 11.11 -0.81
C GLU A 223 4.24 9.86 0.08
N GLU A 224 4.55 9.95 1.37
CA GLU A 224 4.46 8.81 2.29
C GLU A 224 3.03 8.28 2.41
N LYS A 225 2.04 9.16 2.60
CA LYS A 225 0.61 8.78 2.64
C LYS A 225 0.11 8.21 1.32
N TYR A 226 0.61 8.71 0.20
CA TYR A 226 0.31 8.16 -1.13
C TYR A 226 0.89 6.75 -1.29
N GLN A 227 2.13 6.51 -0.85
CA GLN A 227 2.72 5.17 -0.89
C GLN A 227 1.96 4.18 0.00
N LEU A 228 1.52 4.59 1.19
CA LEU A 228 0.65 3.78 2.04
C LEU A 228 -0.70 3.48 1.37
N THR A 229 -1.28 4.47 0.67
CA THR A 229 -2.49 4.26 -0.13
C THR A 229 -2.27 3.20 -1.21
N ARG A 230 -1.16 3.26 -1.93
CA ARG A 230 -0.80 2.25 -2.94
C ARG A 230 -0.57 0.87 -2.31
N GLU A 231 0.04 0.79 -1.13
CA GLU A 231 0.21 -0.47 -0.38
C GLU A 231 -1.15 -1.09 -0.02
N ILE A 232 -2.11 -0.30 0.47
CA ILE A 232 -3.45 -0.78 0.80
C ILE A 232 -4.17 -1.29 -0.45
N LEU A 233 -4.18 -0.53 -1.54
CA LEU A 233 -4.78 -0.94 -2.82
C LEU A 233 -4.14 -2.24 -3.35
N THR A 234 -2.83 -2.35 -3.18
CA THR A 234 -2.07 -3.55 -3.55
C THR A 234 -2.47 -4.76 -2.71
N LYS A 235 -2.62 -4.60 -1.38
CA LYS A 235 -3.11 -5.67 -0.49
C LYS A 235 -4.53 -6.11 -0.82
N LEU A 236 -5.42 -5.17 -1.17
CA LEU A 236 -6.79 -5.49 -1.61
C LEU A 236 -6.78 -6.33 -2.90
N LEU A 237 -5.87 -6.02 -3.82
CA LEU A 237 -5.65 -6.82 -5.02
C LEU A 237 -5.12 -8.21 -4.70
N ASP A 238 -4.10 -8.31 -3.84
CA ASP A 238 -3.57 -9.60 -3.40
C ASP A 238 -4.64 -10.47 -2.74
N LEU A 239 -5.42 -9.87 -1.85
CA LEU A 239 -6.56 -10.50 -1.18
C LEU A 239 -7.58 -11.02 -2.19
N SER A 240 -7.80 -10.31 -3.30
CA SER A 240 -8.69 -10.77 -4.37
C SER A 240 -8.19 -12.03 -5.08
N LEU A 241 -6.87 -12.19 -5.18
CA LEU A 241 -6.24 -13.34 -5.84
C LEU A 241 -6.12 -14.55 -4.91
N THR A 242 -5.91 -14.32 -3.61
CA THR A 242 -5.75 -15.37 -2.59
C THR A 242 -7.09 -15.91 -2.11
N GLU A 243 -8.06 -15.04 -1.80
CA GLU A 243 -9.34 -15.38 -1.17
C GLU A 243 -10.43 -15.71 -2.19
N LYS A 244 -10.20 -16.74 -3.01
CA LYS A 244 -11.10 -17.15 -4.11
C LYS A 244 -12.54 -17.42 -3.66
N GLN A 245 -12.73 -17.97 -2.46
CA GLN A 245 -14.06 -18.25 -1.90
C GLN A 245 -14.84 -16.96 -1.58
N HIS A 246 -14.14 -15.91 -1.15
CA HIS A 246 -14.74 -14.64 -0.73
C HIS A 246 -14.75 -13.60 -1.86
N LEU A 247 -14.24 -13.94 -3.05
CA LEU A 247 -14.15 -13.04 -4.20
C LEU A 247 -15.47 -12.29 -4.49
N PRO A 248 -16.67 -12.91 -4.51
CA PRO A 248 -17.90 -12.17 -4.75
C PRO A 248 -18.15 -11.05 -3.73
N ALA A 249 -17.85 -11.30 -2.46
CA ALA A 249 -17.98 -10.29 -1.40
C ALA A 249 -16.94 -9.17 -1.58
N ILE A 250 -15.70 -9.52 -1.96
CA ILE A 250 -14.64 -8.54 -2.25
C ILE A 250 -15.05 -7.65 -3.43
N MET A 251 -15.61 -8.23 -4.49
CA MET A 251 -16.10 -7.46 -5.64
C MET A 251 -17.17 -6.44 -5.24
N ILE A 252 -18.12 -6.84 -4.38
CA ILE A 252 -19.25 -5.99 -3.96
C ILE A 252 -18.81 -4.90 -2.96
N HIS A 253 -18.08 -5.28 -1.92
CA HIS A 253 -17.77 -4.39 -0.82
C HIS A 253 -16.49 -3.56 -1.03
N VAL A 254 -15.55 -4.07 -1.83
CA VAL A 254 -14.28 -3.39 -2.13
C VAL A 254 -14.31 -2.75 -3.50
N TRP A 255 -14.27 -3.56 -4.57
CA TRP A 255 -14.00 -3.04 -5.91
C TRP A 255 -15.14 -2.19 -6.48
N LYS A 256 -16.40 -2.59 -6.26
CA LYS A 256 -17.56 -1.77 -6.61
C LYS A 256 -17.62 -0.47 -5.80
N LYS A 257 -17.06 -0.43 -4.59
CA LYS A 257 -16.99 0.79 -3.80
C LYS A 257 -15.89 1.72 -4.30
N ILE A 258 -14.71 1.18 -4.58
CA ILE A 258 -13.61 1.91 -5.24
C ILE A 258 -14.04 2.45 -6.60
N SER A 259 -14.83 1.69 -7.38
CA SER A 259 -15.30 2.12 -8.69
C SER A 259 -16.14 3.40 -8.66
N THR A 260 -16.74 3.74 -7.52
CA THR A 260 -17.54 4.97 -7.36
C THR A 260 -16.72 6.26 -7.27
N VAL A 261 -15.39 6.17 -7.26
CA VAL A 261 -14.51 7.31 -7.03
C VAL A 261 -13.47 7.41 -8.14
N SER A 262 -13.63 8.38 -9.04
CA SER A 262 -12.80 8.54 -10.23
C SER A 262 -11.31 8.76 -9.96
N GLU A 263 -10.97 9.47 -8.90
CA GLU A 263 -9.63 9.93 -8.54
C GLU A 263 -8.71 8.77 -8.13
N ILE A 264 -9.31 7.67 -7.65
CA ILE A 264 -8.60 6.46 -7.22
C ILE A 264 -8.31 5.53 -8.41
N LEU A 265 -9.08 5.63 -9.50
CA LEU A 265 -9.10 4.63 -10.56
C LEU A 265 -7.77 4.51 -11.30
N ILE A 266 -7.16 5.63 -11.69
CA ILE A 266 -5.89 5.61 -12.44
C ILE A 266 -4.80 4.90 -11.61
N PRO A 267 -4.53 5.28 -10.35
CA PRO A 267 -3.59 4.54 -9.50
C PRO A 267 -3.91 3.05 -9.33
N VAL A 268 -5.20 2.69 -9.26
CA VAL A 268 -5.63 1.28 -9.21
C VAL A 268 -5.23 0.54 -10.49
N PHE A 269 -5.50 1.09 -11.67
CA PHE A 269 -5.13 0.45 -12.94
C PHE A 269 -3.61 0.38 -13.14
N GLU A 270 -2.86 1.37 -12.69
CA GLU A 270 -1.39 1.31 -12.66
C GLU A 270 -0.90 0.13 -11.81
N ILE A 271 -1.50 -0.09 -10.63
CA ILE A 271 -1.19 -1.25 -9.79
C ILE A 271 -1.57 -2.56 -10.49
N PHE A 272 -2.73 -2.61 -11.17
CA PHE A 272 -3.18 -3.80 -11.90
C PHE A 272 -2.18 -4.17 -13.01
N ILE A 273 -1.78 -3.19 -13.82
CA ILE A 273 -0.78 -3.37 -14.88
C ILE A 273 0.56 -3.85 -14.27
N GLN A 274 1.07 -3.16 -13.25
CA GLN A 274 2.33 -3.52 -12.59
C GLN A 274 2.30 -4.95 -12.04
N ARG A 275 1.20 -5.36 -11.40
CA ARG A 275 1.06 -6.72 -10.87
C ARG A 275 0.91 -7.76 -11.98
N SER A 276 0.16 -7.47 -13.04
CA SER A 276 0.08 -8.35 -14.22
C SER A 276 1.45 -8.53 -14.90
N ILE A 277 2.30 -7.50 -14.92
CA ILE A 277 3.68 -7.61 -15.46
C ILE A 277 4.50 -8.59 -14.64
N ILE A 278 4.42 -8.50 -13.31
CA ILE A 278 5.13 -9.40 -12.40
C ILE A 278 4.65 -10.85 -12.54
N TYR A 279 3.34 -11.08 -12.67
CA TYR A 279 2.80 -12.45 -12.85
C TYR A 279 3.02 -13.00 -14.26
N GLY A 280 3.18 -12.13 -15.26
CA GLY A 280 3.32 -12.48 -16.65
C GLY A 280 1.99 -12.59 -17.39
N VAL A 281 2.05 -12.38 -18.72
CA VAL A 281 0.92 -12.32 -19.65
C VAL A 281 0.01 -13.54 -19.49
N ASP A 282 0.55 -14.76 -19.57
CA ASP A 282 -0.26 -15.99 -19.61
C ASP A 282 -0.66 -16.53 -18.23
N SER A 283 -0.44 -15.77 -17.17
CA SER A 283 -0.80 -16.20 -15.82
C SER A 283 -2.30 -16.08 -15.57
N ARG A 284 -2.85 -17.05 -14.83
CA ARG A 284 -4.23 -16.99 -14.33
C ARG A 284 -4.48 -15.77 -13.45
N ASN A 285 -3.46 -15.31 -12.73
CA ASN A 285 -3.56 -14.10 -11.92
C ASN A 285 -3.73 -12.85 -12.79
N SER A 286 -2.93 -12.69 -13.86
CA SER A 286 -3.09 -11.59 -14.81
C SER A 286 -4.48 -11.59 -15.47
N ASP A 287 -4.99 -12.78 -15.82
CA ASP A 287 -6.34 -12.95 -16.37
C ASP A 287 -7.44 -12.51 -15.37
N MET A 288 -7.30 -12.90 -14.11
CA MET A 288 -8.21 -12.51 -13.05
C MET A 288 -8.17 -11.00 -12.77
N LEU A 289 -7.00 -10.37 -12.85
CA LEU A 289 -6.88 -8.90 -12.72
C LEU A 289 -7.60 -8.17 -13.86
N ALA A 290 -7.51 -8.70 -15.09
CA ALA A 290 -8.24 -8.15 -16.23
C ALA A 290 -9.77 -8.29 -16.07
N GLN A 291 -10.25 -9.37 -15.46
CA GLN A 291 -11.67 -9.53 -15.11
C GLN A 291 -12.12 -8.56 -14.01
N ILE A 292 -11.31 -8.37 -12.95
CA ILE A 292 -11.63 -7.39 -11.89
C ILE A 292 -11.66 -5.97 -12.47
N ALA A 293 -10.74 -5.67 -13.40
CA ALA A 293 -10.66 -4.38 -14.08
C ALA A 293 -11.98 -4.00 -14.78
N VAL A 294 -12.68 -4.96 -15.39
CA VAL A 294 -14.01 -4.72 -15.98
C VAL A 294 -14.98 -4.15 -14.94
N THR A 295 -15.05 -4.77 -13.76
CA THR A 295 -15.98 -4.34 -12.71
C THR A 295 -15.63 -2.94 -12.21
N VAL A 296 -14.32 -2.69 -11.96
CA VAL A 296 -13.83 -1.38 -11.54
C VAL A 296 -14.09 -0.31 -12.62
N SER A 297 -14.08 -0.71 -13.89
CA SER A 297 -14.27 0.20 -15.02
C SER A 297 -15.71 0.59 -15.31
N SER A 298 -16.67 -0.21 -14.87
CA SER A 298 -18.09 -0.05 -15.18
C SER A 298 -18.66 1.34 -14.87
N THR A 299 -18.11 2.04 -13.87
CA THR A 299 -18.63 3.35 -13.43
C THR A 299 -18.05 4.52 -14.24
N TYR A 300 -16.79 4.41 -14.70
CA TYR A 300 -16.11 5.46 -15.46
C TYR A 300 -15.42 4.91 -16.74
N PRO A 301 -16.18 4.25 -17.65
CA PRO A 301 -15.61 3.56 -18.81
C PRO A 301 -14.80 4.51 -19.72
N LYS A 302 -15.27 5.75 -19.90
CA LYS A 302 -14.58 6.76 -20.71
C LYS A 302 -13.19 7.09 -20.19
N LEU A 303 -13.09 7.46 -18.91
CA LEU A 303 -11.82 7.82 -18.26
C LEU A 303 -10.78 6.71 -18.44
N ILE A 304 -11.21 5.47 -18.22
CA ILE A 304 -10.33 4.30 -18.22
C ILE A 304 -9.94 3.89 -19.63
N SER A 305 -10.88 3.91 -20.57
CA SER A 305 -10.58 3.62 -21.98
C SER A 305 -9.54 4.60 -22.55
N ILE A 306 -9.66 5.90 -22.24
CA ILE A 306 -8.67 6.92 -22.65
C ILE A 306 -7.31 6.66 -21.98
N HIS A 307 -7.29 6.34 -20.68
CA HIS A 307 -6.05 6.02 -19.98
C HIS A 307 -5.31 4.85 -20.62
N PHE A 308 -5.98 3.72 -20.86
CA PHE A 308 -5.35 2.55 -21.49
C PHE A 308 -4.87 2.81 -22.92
N CYS A 309 -5.63 3.58 -23.72
CA CYS A 309 -5.19 3.98 -25.07
C CYS A 309 -3.94 4.86 -25.02
N ASN A 310 -3.90 5.84 -24.11
CA ASN A 310 -2.74 6.71 -23.93
C ASN A 310 -1.50 5.93 -23.47
N GLU A 311 -1.66 5.00 -22.53
CA GLU A 311 -0.54 4.15 -22.07
C GLU A 311 -0.01 3.25 -23.20
N MET A 312 -0.90 2.63 -23.98
CA MET A 312 -0.51 1.87 -25.18
C MET A 312 0.28 2.72 -26.17
N MET A 313 -0.21 3.92 -26.48
CA MET A 313 0.43 4.83 -27.42
C MET A 313 1.82 5.23 -26.94
N LYS A 314 1.98 5.55 -25.65
CA LYS A 314 3.30 5.85 -25.06
C LYS A 314 4.27 4.69 -25.25
N LEU A 315 3.86 3.45 -24.95
CA LEU A 315 4.72 2.28 -25.12
C LEU A 315 5.08 2.03 -26.58
N ILE A 316 4.14 2.18 -27.52
CA ILE A 316 4.40 2.00 -28.95
C ILE A 316 5.41 3.04 -29.45
N VAL A 317 5.29 4.30 -29.03
CA VAL A 317 6.25 5.35 -29.39
C VAL A 317 7.64 5.03 -28.86
N LEU A 318 7.75 4.64 -27.58
CA LEU A 318 9.02 4.23 -26.98
C LEU A 318 9.67 3.06 -27.74
N LEU A 319 8.88 2.04 -28.12
CA LEU A 319 9.38 0.91 -28.90
C LEU A 319 9.88 1.34 -30.28
N LYS A 320 9.13 2.20 -30.99
CA LYS A 320 9.55 2.72 -32.31
C LYS A 320 10.86 3.49 -32.24
N GLU A 321 11.03 4.32 -31.21
CA GLU A 321 12.27 5.08 -31.00
C GLU A 321 13.48 4.18 -30.73
N GLN A 322 13.29 3.03 -30.07
CA GLN A 322 14.38 2.08 -29.79
C GLN A 322 14.67 1.13 -30.96
N THR A 323 13.64 0.61 -31.64
CA THR A 323 13.87 -0.27 -32.80
C THR A 323 14.52 0.44 -33.98
N ASN A 324 14.25 1.73 -34.15
CA ASN A 324 14.93 2.56 -35.15
C ASN A 324 16.43 2.78 -34.83
N LYS A 325 16.84 2.60 -33.57
CA LYS A 325 18.25 2.74 -33.14
C LYS A 325 19.00 1.41 -33.24
N ASP A 326 18.36 0.31 -32.87
CA ASP A 326 19.03 -0.98 -32.66
C ASP A 326 18.78 -2.03 -33.76
N ASN A 327 17.92 -1.74 -34.76
CA ASN A 327 17.50 -2.70 -35.82
C ASN A 327 16.99 -4.06 -35.27
N SER A 328 16.53 -4.09 -34.03
CA SER A 328 15.98 -5.27 -33.37
C SER A 328 14.47 -5.42 -33.63
N ASN A 329 13.97 -6.66 -33.61
CA ASN A 329 12.53 -6.90 -33.69
C ASN A 329 11.85 -6.38 -32.42
N ILE A 330 10.66 -5.79 -32.56
CA ILE A 330 9.89 -5.26 -31.43
C ILE A 330 9.57 -6.33 -30.38
N GLN A 331 9.43 -7.58 -30.81
CA GLN A 331 9.14 -8.73 -29.93
C GLN A 331 10.29 -9.02 -28.94
N ASP A 332 11.53 -8.66 -29.31
CA ASP A 332 12.72 -8.91 -28.49
C ASP A 332 12.93 -7.83 -27.43
N HIS A 333 12.16 -6.74 -27.48
CA HIS A 333 12.26 -5.65 -26.53
C HIS A 333 11.64 -6.03 -25.18
N GLU A 334 12.32 -5.69 -24.09
CA GLU A 334 11.88 -5.95 -22.70
C GLU A 334 10.44 -5.48 -22.41
N LYS A 335 10.01 -4.37 -23.02
CA LYS A 335 8.70 -3.73 -22.85
C LYS A 335 7.59 -4.32 -23.70
N PHE A 336 7.90 -5.29 -24.56
CA PHE A 336 6.89 -5.97 -25.36
C PHE A 336 5.86 -6.72 -24.49
N LYS A 337 6.30 -7.26 -23.34
CA LYS A 337 5.41 -7.92 -22.36
C LYS A 337 4.40 -6.95 -21.75
N ASP A 338 4.81 -5.72 -21.47
CA ASP A 338 3.94 -4.66 -20.94
C ASP A 338 2.81 -4.33 -21.94
N ILE A 339 3.13 -4.31 -23.24
CA ILE A 339 2.14 -4.15 -24.31
C ILE A 339 1.12 -5.29 -24.33
N LEU A 340 1.58 -6.55 -24.30
CA LEU A 340 0.68 -7.70 -24.33
C LEU A 340 -0.30 -7.69 -23.15
N ILE A 341 0.15 -7.23 -21.98
CA ILE A 341 -0.70 -7.08 -20.80
C ILE A 341 -1.75 -6.02 -21.04
N ILE A 342 -1.38 -4.83 -21.51
CA ILE A 342 -2.36 -3.76 -21.74
C ILE A 342 -3.34 -4.14 -22.85
N ILE A 343 -2.89 -4.81 -23.92
CA ILE A 343 -3.77 -5.37 -24.95
C ILE A 343 -4.82 -6.29 -24.32
N ARG A 344 -4.41 -7.16 -23.38
CA ARG A 344 -5.35 -8.03 -22.66
C ARG A 344 -6.38 -7.23 -21.87
N PHE A 345 -5.99 -6.20 -21.15
CA PHE A 345 -6.94 -5.32 -20.46
C PHE A 345 -7.93 -4.66 -21.43
N ILE A 346 -7.43 -4.12 -22.55
CA ILE A 346 -8.27 -3.52 -23.61
C ILE A 346 -9.25 -4.55 -24.18
N LEU A 347 -8.79 -5.79 -24.43
CA LEU A 347 -9.65 -6.89 -24.88
C LEU A 347 -10.80 -7.14 -23.91
N TYR A 348 -10.52 -7.33 -22.62
CA TYR A 348 -11.54 -7.54 -21.59
C TYR A 348 -12.53 -6.37 -21.51
N LEU A 349 -12.05 -5.13 -21.57
CA LEU A 349 -12.91 -3.95 -21.57
C LEU A 349 -13.77 -3.86 -22.86
N SER A 350 -13.25 -4.33 -23.99
CA SER A 350 -13.96 -4.34 -25.28
C SER A 350 -15.15 -5.31 -25.28
N PHE A 351 -14.99 -6.49 -24.66
CA PHE A 351 -16.04 -7.50 -24.57
C PHE A 351 -17.29 -6.96 -23.84
N GLU A 352 -17.07 -6.17 -22.80
CA GLU A 352 -18.13 -5.62 -21.95
C GLU A 352 -18.60 -4.24 -22.42
N ASN A 353 -18.22 -3.82 -23.63
CA ASN A 353 -18.58 -2.53 -24.22
C ASN A 353 -18.18 -1.31 -23.36
N LEU A 354 -17.11 -1.44 -22.57
CA LEU A 354 -16.61 -0.38 -21.70
C LEU A 354 -15.61 0.55 -22.40
N ILE A 355 -15.29 0.27 -23.67
CA ILE A 355 -14.47 1.15 -24.50
C ILE A 355 -15.34 2.25 -25.10
N SER A 356 -14.99 3.50 -24.83
CA SER A 356 -15.66 4.65 -25.44
C SER A 356 -15.20 4.84 -26.88
N LEU A 357 -15.76 4.03 -27.80
CA LEU A 357 -15.38 4.02 -29.22
C LEU A 357 -15.34 5.42 -29.83
N ASN A 358 -16.33 6.29 -29.59
CA ASN A 358 -16.34 7.62 -30.20
C ASN A 358 -15.12 8.49 -29.83
N ASP A 359 -14.57 8.32 -28.62
CA ASP A 359 -13.43 9.10 -28.14
C ASP A 359 -12.09 8.41 -28.41
N THR A 360 -12.06 7.07 -28.47
CA THR A 360 -10.81 6.30 -28.58
C THR A 360 -10.62 5.60 -29.93
N LEU A 361 -11.56 5.72 -30.88
CA LEU A 361 -11.48 5.02 -32.18
C LEU A 361 -10.21 5.37 -32.95
N ALA A 362 -9.86 6.66 -33.00
CA ALA A 362 -8.67 7.13 -33.71
C ALA A 362 -7.40 6.54 -33.09
N ASP A 363 -7.32 6.51 -31.76
CA ASP A 363 -6.19 5.93 -31.03
C ASP A 363 -6.10 4.42 -31.24
N LEU A 364 -7.22 3.70 -31.13
CA LEU A 364 -7.29 2.25 -31.38
C LEU A 364 -6.90 1.90 -32.81
N PHE A 365 -7.31 2.71 -33.78
CA PHE A 365 -6.94 2.54 -35.18
C PHE A 365 -5.44 2.79 -35.39
N ASN A 366 -4.88 3.82 -34.76
CA ASN A 366 -3.44 4.12 -34.82
C ASN A 366 -2.59 3.02 -34.17
N ILE A 367 -3.03 2.52 -33.01
CA ILE A 367 -2.44 1.36 -32.32
C ILE A 367 -2.43 0.16 -33.27
N TYR A 368 -3.57 -0.14 -33.90
CA TYR A 368 -3.71 -1.24 -34.84
C TYR A 368 -2.79 -1.12 -36.06
N CYS A 369 -2.78 0.05 -36.73
CA CYS A 369 -1.90 0.31 -37.86
C CYS A 369 -0.41 0.16 -37.50
N SER A 370 -0.03 0.59 -36.29
CA SER A 370 1.34 0.46 -35.78
C SER A 370 1.76 -1.00 -35.55
N PHE A 371 0.84 -1.89 -35.20
CA PHE A 371 1.13 -3.32 -35.08
C PHE A 371 1.33 -3.98 -36.44
N ILE A 372 0.48 -3.64 -37.42
CA ILE A 372 0.59 -4.17 -38.79
C ILE A 372 1.90 -3.74 -39.44
N SER A 373 2.25 -2.45 -39.34
CA SER A 373 3.45 -1.91 -39.99
C SER A 373 4.74 -2.58 -39.52
N ASN A 374 4.74 -3.09 -38.29
CA ASN A 374 5.92 -3.68 -37.67
C ASN A 374 5.93 -5.22 -37.71
N SER A 375 5.08 -5.84 -38.53
CA SER A 375 4.99 -7.30 -38.66
C SER A 375 4.74 -8.01 -37.32
N ILE A 376 4.16 -7.33 -36.33
CA ILE A 376 3.84 -7.93 -35.05
C ILE A 376 2.56 -8.72 -35.27
N ILE A 377 2.73 -9.99 -35.67
CA ILE A 377 1.62 -10.94 -35.79
C ILE A 377 1.21 -11.35 -34.37
N ILE A 378 0.42 -10.52 -33.72
CA ILE A 378 -0.36 -10.98 -32.57
C ILE A 378 -1.52 -11.76 -33.17
N TYR A 379 -1.39 -13.08 -33.27
CA TYR A 379 -2.42 -13.98 -33.80
C TYR A 379 -3.77 -13.87 -33.04
N GLU A 380 -3.79 -13.25 -31.86
CA GLU A 380 -5.02 -12.94 -31.10
C GLU A 380 -5.75 -11.65 -31.56
N ASN A 381 -5.17 -10.84 -32.45
CA ASN A 381 -5.71 -9.52 -32.86
C ASN A 381 -6.81 -9.55 -33.93
N SER A 382 -7.17 -10.70 -34.51
CA SER A 382 -8.43 -10.81 -35.25
C SER A 382 -9.62 -10.55 -34.31
N PHE A 383 -9.45 -10.80 -33.01
CA PHE A 383 -10.50 -10.66 -32.02
C PHE A 383 -10.82 -9.20 -31.65
N ILE A 384 -9.81 -8.34 -31.37
CA ILE A 384 -10.03 -6.90 -31.04
C ILE A 384 -10.82 -6.20 -32.16
N ILE A 385 -10.45 -6.48 -33.42
CA ILE A 385 -11.14 -5.94 -34.59
C ILE A 385 -12.54 -6.53 -34.71
N SER A 386 -12.71 -7.85 -34.52
CA SER A 386 -14.02 -8.47 -34.61
C SER A 386 -14.97 -8.01 -33.49
N SER A 387 -14.47 -7.77 -32.27
CA SER A 387 -15.23 -7.22 -31.14
C SER A 387 -15.60 -5.76 -31.39
N CYS A 388 -14.64 -4.93 -31.81
CA CYS A 388 -14.91 -3.54 -32.18
C CYS A 388 -15.85 -3.43 -33.39
N GLN A 389 -15.73 -4.31 -34.39
CA GLN A 389 -16.65 -4.40 -35.53
C GLN A 389 -18.04 -4.86 -35.08
N TYR A 390 -18.16 -5.96 -34.34
CA TYR A 390 -19.45 -6.46 -33.82
C TYR A 390 -20.17 -5.41 -32.96
N ASN A 391 -19.41 -4.68 -32.13
CA ASN A 391 -19.95 -3.65 -31.24
C ASN A 391 -20.31 -2.33 -31.96
N SER A 392 -19.57 -1.95 -33.02
CA SER A 392 -19.98 -0.82 -33.88
C SER A 392 -21.27 -1.13 -34.66
N PHE A 393 -21.48 -2.38 -35.06
CA PHE A 393 -22.73 -2.82 -35.70
C PHE A 393 -23.92 -2.91 -34.72
N SER A 394 -23.72 -3.29 -33.46
CA SER A 394 -24.80 -3.33 -32.46
C SER A 394 -25.18 -1.94 -31.94
N CYS A 395 -24.24 -1.00 -31.77
CA CYS A 395 -24.53 0.39 -31.42
C CYS A 395 -25.31 1.15 -32.52
N ASN A 396 -25.08 0.83 -33.80
CA ASN A 396 -25.87 1.38 -34.91
C ASN A 396 -27.30 0.79 -34.98
N LYS A 397 -27.55 -0.39 -34.40
CA LYS A 397 -28.90 -0.97 -34.29
C LYS A 397 -29.72 -0.37 -33.14
N SER A 398 -29.10 -0.03 -32.01
CA SER A 398 -29.80 0.56 -30.86
C SER A 398 -30.16 2.03 -31.05
N THR A 399 -29.40 2.75 -31.89
CA THR A 399 -29.69 4.15 -32.28
C THR A 399 -30.70 4.26 -33.43
N SER A 400 -30.80 3.24 -34.30
CA SER A 400 -31.82 3.18 -35.35
C SER A 400 -33.20 2.69 -34.87
N SER A 401 -33.30 2.00 -33.73
CA SER A 401 -34.59 1.54 -33.20
C SER A 401 -35.41 2.61 -32.44
N ARG A 402 -34.85 3.80 -32.17
CA ARG A 402 -35.57 4.93 -31.54
C ARG A 402 -36.24 5.91 -32.52
N ARG A 403 -36.20 5.64 -33.83
CA ARG A 403 -36.92 6.43 -34.85
C ARG A 403 -37.94 5.59 -35.60
N CYS A 404 -38.97 5.12 -34.91
CA CYS A 404 -40.24 4.69 -35.52
C CYS A 404 -41.36 4.85 -34.49
N LYS A 405 -41.93 6.05 -34.40
CA LYS A 405 -43.33 6.20 -34.00
C LYS A 405 -44.12 6.36 -35.31
N PRO A 406 -45.05 5.46 -35.65
CA PRO A 406 -46.03 5.77 -36.68
C PRO A 406 -47.09 6.69 -36.10
N ASN A 407 -47.67 7.48 -37.00
CA ASN A 407 -48.64 8.57 -36.80
C ASN A 407 -49.73 8.34 -35.77
#